data_AF-A0A962BYQ4-F1
#
_entry.id   AF-A0A962BYQ4-F1
#
_cell.length_a   1.000
_cell.length_b   1.000
_cell.length_c   1.000
_cell.angle_alpha   90.00
_cell.angle_beta   90.00
_cell.angle_gamma   90.00
#
_symmetry.space_group_name_H-M   'P 1'
#
loop_
_entity.id
_entity.type
_entity.pdbx_description
1 polymer ?
#
loop_
_entity_poly.entity_id
_entity_poly.type
_entity_poly.pdbx_seq_one_letter_code
_entity_poly.pdbx_strand_id
1 'polypeptide(L)'
;MNTNNASVFSVPAVLTAAPHRLLFFVGAVNVLAAMAWWAWWQFHINPVPVAGVPAGWLHGFIMQYQMLPSFMFGFLLTTFPRWMGQEELGRKHYVPVGLGMFLGQALCLISAFTGLDHALHAGVVLTILGWGYGLVVLGRILLKDRLQTWHAVSCWAGLLLGWVAMLSFAAYLHGAGLFVGLLAVKLGVFGVLLPIYASVAHRMFPFFASRVVPGYQSWRPMWLLA
;
A
#
# COMPACT_ATOMS: atom_id res chain seq x y z
N MET A 1 -34.01 -23.60 28.05
CA MET A 1 -33.00 -24.08 27.08
C MET A 1 -32.35 -22.87 26.44
N ASN A 2 -31.24 -22.39 26.98
CA ASN A 2 -30.43 -21.34 26.35
C ASN A 2 -29.49 -22.04 25.37
N THR A 3 -29.79 -21.95 24.08
CA THR A 3 -28.87 -22.39 23.03
C THR A 3 -27.68 -21.44 23.02
N ASN A 4 -26.55 -21.92 23.54
CA ASN A 4 -25.24 -21.33 23.33
C ASN A 4 -24.99 -21.24 21.83
N ASN A 5 -25.20 -20.05 21.24
CA ASN A 5 -24.66 -19.71 19.93
C ASN A 5 -23.14 -19.62 20.07
N ALA A 6 -22.45 -20.77 19.99
CA ALA A 6 -21.03 -20.79 19.73
C ALA A 6 -20.82 -20.09 18.39
N SER A 7 -20.35 -18.84 18.43
CA SER A 7 -20.02 -18.09 17.21
C SER A 7 -18.97 -18.90 16.45
N VAL A 8 -19.37 -19.53 15.34
CA VAL A 8 -18.45 -20.30 14.49
C VAL A 8 -17.36 -19.35 14.03
N PHE A 9 -16.12 -19.67 14.39
CA PHE A 9 -14.95 -18.90 13.98
C PHE A 9 -14.87 -18.89 12.45
N SER A 10 -14.93 -17.69 11.86
CA SER A 10 -14.84 -17.48 10.42
C SER A 10 -13.66 -16.59 10.09
N VAL A 11 -12.62 -17.14 9.47
CA VAL A 11 -11.42 -16.40 9.05
C VAL A 11 -11.77 -15.19 8.18
N PRO A 12 -12.66 -15.29 7.16
CA PRO A 12 -13.09 -14.11 6.41
C PRO A 12 -13.74 -13.03 7.28
N ALA A 13 -14.59 -13.42 8.25
CA ALA A 13 -15.25 -12.47 9.14
C ALA A 13 -14.24 -11.76 10.06
N VAL A 14 -13.23 -12.48 10.52
CA VAL A 14 -12.11 -12.01 11.35
C VAL A 14 -11.25 -11.01 10.56
N LEU A 15 -10.81 -11.38 9.35
CA LEU A 15 -9.96 -10.51 8.52
C LEU A 15 -10.70 -9.23 8.09
N THR A 16 -11.99 -9.34 7.74
CA THR A 16 -12.81 -8.20 7.31
C THR A 16 -13.55 -7.50 8.46
N ALA A 17 -13.06 -7.63 9.69
CA ALA A 17 -13.61 -6.89 10.83
C ALA A 17 -13.09 -5.45 10.89
N ALA A 18 -11.87 -5.19 10.42
CA ALA A 18 -11.27 -3.85 10.40
C ALA A 18 -10.27 -3.70 9.24
N PRO A 19 -10.02 -2.48 8.74
CA PRO A 19 -9.15 -2.26 7.59
C PRO A 19 -7.74 -2.81 7.79
N HIS A 20 -7.09 -2.49 8.92
CA HIS A 20 -5.74 -2.96 9.23
C HIS A 20 -5.63 -4.47 9.32
N ARG A 21 -6.65 -5.21 9.78
CA ARG A 21 -6.58 -6.67 9.91
C ARG A 21 -6.43 -7.34 8.54
N LEU A 22 -7.27 -6.95 7.59
CA LEU A 22 -7.20 -7.45 6.22
C LEU A 22 -5.89 -7.03 5.55
N LEU A 23 -5.59 -5.73 5.57
CA LEU A 23 -4.49 -5.19 4.77
C LEU A 23 -3.11 -5.47 5.36
N PHE A 24 -2.98 -5.65 6.68
CA PHE A 24 -1.72 -6.14 7.26
C PHE A 24 -1.53 -7.62 7.01
N PHE A 25 -2.60 -8.42 6.99
CA PHE A 25 -2.51 -9.81 6.55
C PHE A 25 -2.07 -9.89 5.09
N VAL A 26 -2.70 -9.11 4.20
CA VAL A 26 -2.26 -9.00 2.79
C VAL A 26 -0.81 -8.56 2.70
N GLY A 27 -0.40 -7.53 3.44
CA GLY A 27 0.98 -7.07 3.48
C GLY A 27 1.97 -8.14 3.97
N ALA A 28 1.60 -8.92 4.99
CA ALA A 28 2.42 -9.98 5.55
C ALA A 28 2.59 -11.15 4.56
N VAL A 29 1.51 -11.57 3.89
CA VAL A 29 1.60 -12.56 2.82
C VAL A 29 2.43 -12.01 1.65
N ASN A 30 2.20 -10.74 1.30
CA ASN A 30 2.87 -10.10 0.19
C ASN A 30 4.38 -10.02 0.40
N VAL A 31 4.85 -9.62 1.59
CA VAL A 31 6.29 -9.55 1.88
C VAL A 31 6.94 -10.93 1.86
N LEU A 32 6.31 -11.93 2.47
CA LEU A 32 6.87 -13.28 2.50
C LEU A 32 6.98 -13.87 1.09
N ALA A 33 5.94 -13.72 0.28
CA ALA A 33 5.94 -14.21 -1.10
C ALA A 33 6.94 -13.45 -1.99
N ALA A 34 7.00 -12.12 -1.88
CA ALA A 34 7.93 -11.30 -2.65
C ALA A 34 9.39 -11.58 -2.28
N MET A 35 9.69 -11.74 -0.98
CA MET A 35 11.05 -12.06 -0.52
C MET A 35 11.44 -13.50 -0.83
N ALA A 36 10.50 -14.45 -0.79
CA ALA A 36 10.76 -15.82 -1.23
C ALA A 36 11.13 -15.86 -2.72
N TRP A 37 10.37 -15.17 -3.57
CA TRP A 37 10.70 -15.03 -4.99
C TRP A 37 12.03 -14.30 -5.20
N TRP A 38 12.27 -13.20 -4.49
CA TRP A 38 13.51 -12.44 -4.65
C TRP A 38 14.74 -13.23 -4.20
N ALA A 39 14.66 -13.95 -3.08
CA ALA A 39 15.72 -14.86 -2.65
C ALA A 39 15.95 -15.96 -3.69
N TRP A 40 14.88 -16.60 -4.17
CA TRP A 40 14.95 -17.58 -5.25
C TRP A 40 15.67 -17.00 -6.48
N TRP A 41 15.27 -15.82 -6.95
CA TRP A 41 15.88 -15.13 -8.09
C TRP A 41 17.39 -14.95 -7.93
N GLN A 42 17.85 -14.51 -6.75
CA GLN A 42 19.26 -14.19 -6.50
C GLN A 42 20.16 -15.42 -6.40
N PHE A 43 19.64 -16.57 -6.00
CA PHE A 43 20.43 -17.79 -5.80
C PHE A 43 20.33 -18.79 -6.98
N HIS A 44 19.44 -18.56 -7.93
CA HIS A 44 19.29 -19.44 -9.10
C HIS A 44 20.16 -18.99 -10.26
N ILE A 45 20.78 -19.96 -10.95
CA ILE A 45 21.72 -19.70 -12.06
C ILE A 45 20.97 -19.22 -13.32
N ASN A 46 19.76 -19.75 -13.56
CA ASN A 46 18.93 -19.44 -14.72
C ASN A 46 17.50 -19.04 -14.29
N PRO A 47 17.31 -17.88 -13.65
CA PRO A 47 15.98 -17.41 -13.27
C PRO A 47 15.18 -17.03 -14.52
N VAL A 48 13.85 -17.20 -14.47
CA VAL A 48 12.96 -16.97 -15.62
C VAL A 48 12.77 -15.47 -15.86
N PRO A 49 13.28 -14.88 -16.95
CA PRO A 49 13.10 -13.45 -17.19
C PRO A 49 11.66 -13.11 -17.58
N VAL A 50 11.22 -11.94 -17.14
CA VAL A 50 10.02 -11.28 -17.67
C VAL A 50 10.45 -10.38 -18.82
N ALA A 51 9.83 -10.54 -19.99
CA ALA A 51 10.26 -9.85 -21.19
C ALA A 51 10.21 -8.32 -21.03
N GLY A 52 11.29 -7.64 -21.37
CA GLY A 52 11.35 -6.17 -21.32
C GLY A 52 11.34 -5.56 -19.91
N VAL A 53 11.33 -6.34 -18.83
CA VAL A 53 11.32 -5.81 -17.45
C VAL A 53 12.54 -6.32 -16.70
N PRO A 54 13.54 -5.45 -16.39
CA PRO A 54 14.65 -5.84 -15.54
C PRO A 54 14.15 -6.38 -14.20
N ALA A 55 14.67 -7.51 -13.74
CA ALA A 55 14.18 -8.15 -12.51
C ALA A 55 14.27 -7.25 -11.27
N GLY A 56 15.32 -6.43 -11.17
CA GLY A 56 15.46 -5.43 -10.12
C GLY A 56 14.35 -4.36 -10.15
N TRP A 57 13.82 -4.03 -11.34
CA TRP A 57 12.69 -3.12 -11.48
C TRP A 57 11.38 -3.78 -11.09
N LEU A 58 11.17 -5.04 -11.46
CA LEU A 58 10.00 -5.81 -11.03
C LEU A 58 9.99 -5.97 -9.51
N HIS A 59 11.13 -6.31 -8.91
CA HIS A 59 11.29 -6.35 -7.45
C HIS A 59 11.03 -4.99 -6.82
N GLY A 60 11.61 -3.92 -7.37
CA GLY A 60 11.35 -2.56 -6.93
C GLY A 60 9.86 -2.20 -6.99
N PHE A 61 9.18 -2.57 -8.08
CA PHE A 61 7.75 -2.34 -8.25
C PHE A 61 6.93 -3.09 -7.19
N ILE A 62 7.17 -4.39 -7.01
CA ILE A 62 6.48 -5.22 -6.01
C ILE A 62 6.69 -4.64 -4.61
N MET A 63 7.92 -4.28 -4.24
CA MET A 63 8.21 -3.78 -2.89
C MET A 63 7.61 -2.41 -2.61
N GLN A 64 7.75 -1.49 -3.56
CA GLN A 64 7.36 -0.09 -3.38
C GLN A 64 5.85 0.11 -3.58
N TYR A 65 5.20 -0.71 -4.41
CA TYR A 65 3.80 -0.53 -4.79
C TYR A 65 2.85 -1.61 -4.29
N GLN A 66 3.33 -2.83 -4.00
CA GLN A 66 2.43 -3.93 -3.63
C GLN A 66 2.59 -4.35 -2.17
N MET A 67 3.82 -4.51 -1.71
CA MET A 67 4.12 -4.95 -0.35
C MET A 67 3.95 -3.83 0.69
N LEU A 68 4.79 -2.78 0.65
CA LEU A 68 4.73 -1.70 1.65
C LEU A 68 3.37 -0.98 1.66
N PRO A 69 2.76 -0.68 0.51
CA PRO A 69 1.50 0.04 0.48
C PRO A 69 0.31 -0.76 1.00
N SER A 70 0.37 -2.09 1.02
CA SER A 70 -0.64 -2.89 1.71
C SER A 70 -0.69 -2.52 3.21
N PHE A 71 0.47 -2.38 3.85
CA PHE A 71 0.55 -1.88 5.23
C PHE A 71 0.14 -0.41 5.34
N MET A 72 0.57 0.45 4.40
CA MET A 72 0.19 1.86 4.41
C MET A 72 -1.33 2.02 4.31
N PHE A 73 -2.00 1.36 3.39
CA PHE A 73 -3.47 1.39 3.29
C PHE A 73 -4.12 0.83 4.55
N GLY A 74 -3.63 -0.27 5.12
CA GLY A 74 -4.17 -0.83 6.35
C GLY A 74 -4.13 0.16 7.51
N PHE A 75 -3.01 0.88 7.62
CA PHE A 75 -2.83 1.94 8.60
C PHE A 75 -3.73 3.14 8.30
N LEU A 76 -3.63 3.73 7.11
CA LEU A 76 -4.29 4.99 6.75
C LEU A 76 -5.82 4.86 6.70
N LEU A 77 -6.36 3.76 6.17
CA LEU A 77 -7.82 3.51 6.19
C LEU A 77 -8.36 3.31 7.61
N THR A 78 -7.51 2.93 8.56
CA THR A 78 -7.87 2.86 9.98
C THR A 78 -7.70 4.21 10.68
N THR A 79 -6.63 4.95 10.40
CA THR A 79 -6.25 6.14 11.16
C THR A 79 -6.86 7.43 10.64
N PHE A 80 -7.11 7.58 9.35
CA PHE A 80 -7.69 8.80 8.78
C PHE A 80 -9.03 9.17 9.45
N PRO A 81 -10.05 8.28 9.50
CA PRO A 81 -11.29 8.61 10.19
C PRO A 81 -11.06 9.07 11.64
N ARG A 82 -10.18 8.36 12.37
CA ARG A 82 -9.85 8.65 13.77
C ARG A 82 -9.13 9.98 13.94
N TRP A 83 -8.24 10.34 13.02
CA TRP A 83 -7.52 11.61 13.05
C TRP A 83 -8.42 12.82 12.81
N MET A 84 -9.55 12.62 12.13
CA MET A 84 -10.49 13.65 11.72
C MET A 84 -11.83 13.55 12.49
N GLY A 85 -11.92 12.68 13.50
CA GLY A 85 -13.15 12.48 14.29
C GLY A 85 -14.36 11.96 13.50
N GLN A 86 -14.12 11.27 12.38
CA GLN A 86 -15.16 10.74 11.50
C GLN A 86 -15.48 9.26 11.80
N GLU A 87 -16.64 8.80 11.32
CA GLU A 87 -17.09 7.41 11.46
C GLU A 87 -16.11 6.40 10.85
N GLU A 88 -16.00 5.23 11.48
CA GLU A 88 -15.13 4.16 10.99
C GLU A 88 -15.61 3.57 9.65
N LEU A 89 -14.65 3.15 8.83
CA LEU A 89 -14.94 2.62 7.51
C LEU A 89 -15.51 1.20 7.57
N GLY A 90 -16.69 1.01 6.98
CA GLY A 90 -17.23 -0.34 6.70
C GLY A 90 -16.48 -1.12 5.62
N ARG A 91 -16.74 -2.44 5.52
CA ARG A 91 -16.07 -3.40 4.62
C ARG A 91 -15.96 -2.96 3.16
N LYS A 92 -17.02 -2.35 2.63
CA LYS A 92 -17.06 -1.85 1.24
C LYS A 92 -15.93 -0.86 0.90
N HIS A 93 -15.37 -0.19 1.89
CA HIS A 93 -14.34 0.83 1.67
C HIS A 93 -12.93 0.25 1.56
N TYR A 94 -12.64 -0.92 2.15
CA TYR A 94 -11.26 -1.44 2.23
C TYR A 94 -11.09 -2.85 1.68
N VAL A 95 -12.16 -3.65 1.56
CA VAL A 95 -12.07 -4.98 0.93
C VAL A 95 -11.63 -4.90 -0.53
N PRO A 96 -12.17 -3.98 -1.38
CA PRO A 96 -11.68 -3.85 -2.76
C PRO A 96 -10.21 -3.45 -2.84
N VAL A 97 -9.74 -2.61 -1.92
CA VAL A 97 -8.31 -2.24 -1.81
C VAL A 97 -7.48 -3.48 -1.53
N GLY A 98 -7.84 -4.24 -0.48
CA GLY A 98 -7.14 -5.47 -0.11
C GLY A 98 -7.12 -6.52 -1.22
N LEU A 99 -8.23 -6.70 -1.94
CA LEU A 99 -8.31 -7.63 -3.06
C LEU A 99 -7.41 -7.19 -4.23
N GLY A 100 -7.43 -5.91 -4.60
CA GLY A 100 -6.56 -5.39 -5.66
C GLY A 100 -5.08 -5.53 -5.32
N MET A 101 -4.71 -5.23 -4.07
CA MET A 101 -3.32 -5.39 -3.60
C MET A 101 -2.86 -6.85 -3.57
N PHE A 102 -3.73 -7.76 -3.13
CA PHE A 102 -3.41 -9.18 -3.00
C PHE A 102 -3.34 -9.87 -4.38
N LEU A 103 -4.40 -9.75 -5.18
CA LEU A 103 -4.47 -10.36 -6.50
C LEU A 103 -3.47 -9.72 -7.47
N GLY A 104 -3.26 -8.41 -7.35
CA GLY A 104 -2.28 -7.68 -8.13
C GLY A 104 -0.86 -8.24 -7.95
N GLN A 105 -0.43 -8.43 -6.70
CA GLN A 105 0.89 -9.03 -6.44
C GLN A 105 0.95 -10.50 -6.83
N ALA A 106 -0.09 -11.29 -6.54
CA ALA A 106 -0.13 -12.70 -6.90
C ALA A 106 0.11 -12.90 -8.40
N LEU A 107 -0.54 -12.10 -9.25
CA LEU A 107 -0.35 -12.14 -10.71
C LEU A 107 1.04 -11.64 -11.14
N CYS A 108 1.57 -10.59 -10.51
CA CYS A 108 2.95 -10.16 -10.75
C CYS A 108 3.97 -11.26 -10.42
N LEU A 109 3.78 -12.00 -9.32
CA LEU A 109 4.64 -13.12 -8.95
C LEU A 109 4.46 -14.32 -9.87
N ILE A 110 3.23 -14.62 -10.30
CA ILE A 110 2.98 -15.66 -11.33
C ILE A 110 3.78 -15.33 -12.59
N SER A 111 3.71 -14.08 -13.07
CA SER A 111 4.56 -13.64 -14.18
C SER A 111 6.04 -13.79 -13.87
N ALA A 112 6.48 -13.40 -12.68
CA ALA A 112 7.88 -13.48 -12.28
C ALA A 112 8.46 -14.91 -12.20
N PHE A 113 7.62 -15.93 -12.01
CA PHE A 113 8.03 -17.35 -12.04
C PHE A 113 7.85 -18.00 -13.42
N THR A 114 6.92 -17.51 -14.24
CA THR A 114 6.52 -18.17 -15.50
C THR A 114 6.97 -17.43 -16.76
N GLY A 115 7.37 -16.17 -16.65
CA GLY A 115 7.61 -15.27 -17.78
C GLY A 115 6.32 -14.83 -18.49
N LEU A 116 5.14 -15.08 -17.93
CA LEU A 116 3.87 -14.75 -18.59
C LEU A 116 3.55 -13.24 -18.50
N ASP A 117 3.70 -12.54 -19.62
CA ASP A 117 3.48 -11.09 -19.69
C ASP A 117 2.03 -10.70 -19.32
N HIS A 118 1.03 -11.45 -19.80
CA HIS A 118 -0.38 -11.16 -19.50
C HIS A 118 -0.69 -11.16 -17.99
N ALA A 119 -0.02 -12.03 -17.23
CA ALA A 119 -0.16 -12.04 -15.77
C ALA A 119 0.44 -10.76 -15.16
N LEU A 120 1.57 -10.26 -15.68
CA LEU A 120 2.12 -8.99 -15.23
C LEU A 120 1.16 -7.82 -15.49
N HIS A 121 0.66 -7.71 -16.72
CA HIS A 121 -0.28 -6.64 -17.09
C HIS A 121 -1.53 -6.66 -16.21
N ALA A 122 -2.15 -7.83 -16.04
CA ALA A 122 -3.31 -7.99 -15.18
C ALA A 122 -2.99 -7.66 -13.71
N GLY A 123 -1.82 -8.07 -13.21
CA GLY A 123 -1.37 -7.77 -11.84
C GLY A 123 -1.18 -6.27 -11.59
N VAL A 124 -0.54 -5.57 -12.54
CA VAL A 124 -0.36 -4.12 -12.49
C VAL A 124 -1.71 -3.40 -12.53
N VAL A 125 -2.61 -3.80 -13.43
CA VAL A 125 -3.96 -3.21 -13.53
C VAL A 125 -4.76 -3.40 -12.24
N LEU A 126 -4.79 -4.61 -11.66
CA LEU A 126 -5.49 -4.85 -10.39
C LEU A 126 -4.91 -4.03 -9.24
N THR A 127 -3.59 -3.83 -9.22
CA THR A 127 -2.93 -2.97 -8.24
C THR A 127 -3.36 -1.52 -8.40
N ILE A 128 -3.34 -0.99 -9.63
CA ILE A 128 -3.78 0.38 -9.96
C ILE A 128 -5.25 0.60 -9.57
N LEU A 129 -6.13 -0.37 -9.83
CA LEU A 129 -7.55 -0.29 -9.49
C LEU A 129 -7.78 -0.34 -7.97
N GLY A 130 -7.15 -1.27 -7.26
CA GLY A 130 -7.25 -1.38 -5.80
C GLY A 130 -6.72 -0.14 -5.09
N TRP A 131 -5.57 0.36 -5.53
CA TRP A 131 -4.97 1.59 -5.02
C TRP A 131 -5.81 2.82 -5.34
N GLY A 132 -6.28 2.95 -6.59
CA GLY A 132 -7.14 4.05 -7.02
C GLY A 132 -8.44 4.10 -6.22
N TYR A 133 -9.03 2.94 -5.93
CA TYR A 133 -10.19 2.86 -5.03
C TYR A 133 -9.85 3.36 -3.62
N GLY A 134 -8.69 2.95 -3.07
CA GLY A 134 -8.19 3.43 -1.78
C GLY A 134 -7.98 4.95 -1.75
N LEU A 135 -7.41 5.52 -2.83
CA LEU A 135 -7.25 6.97 -3.00
C LEU A 135 -8.58 7.71 -2.98
N VAL A 136 -9.59 7.19 -3.67
CA VAL A 136 -10.94 7.79 -3.69
C VAL A 136 -11.57 7.73 -2.30
N VAL A 137 -11.45 6.61 -1.59
CA VAL A 137 -11.97 6.47 -0.23
C VAL A 137 -11.30 7.46 0.73
N LEU A 138 -9.97 7.48 0.77
CA LEU A 138 -9.21 8.39 1.64
C LEU A 138 -9.43 9.87 1.28
N GLY A 139 -9.49 10.18 -0.02
CA GLY A 139 -9.76 11.51 -0.53
C GLY A 139 -11.14 12.03 -0.10
N ARG A 140 -12.18 11.18 -0.09
CA ARG A 140 -13.50 11.56 0.43
C ARG A 140 -13.49 11.92 1.90
N ILE A 141 -12.70 11.21 2.72
CA ILE A 141 -12.56 11.51 4.16
C ILE A 141 -11.87 12.88 4.33
N LEU A 142 -10.79 13.11 3.58
CA LEU A 142 -10.05 14.37 3.56
C LEU A 142 -10.90 15.57 3.11
N LEU A 143 -11.73 15.39 2.08
CA LEU A 143 -12.63 16.44 1.61
C LEU A 143 -13.70 16.78 2.66
N LYS A 144 -14.22 15.80 3.40
CA LYS A 144 -15.13 16.04 4.53
C LYS A 144 -14.45 16.82 5.67
N ASP A 145 -13.17 16.56 5.91
CA ASP A 145 -12.31 17.30 6.85
C ASP A 145 -11.89 18.69 6.31
N ARG A 146 -12.30 19.05 5.08
CA ARG A 146 -11.90 20.28 4.41
C ARG A 146 -10.37 20.45 4.32
N LEU A 147 -9.65 19.34 4.21
CA LEU A 147 -8.19 19.29 4.09
C LEU A 147 -7.44 19.95 5.25
N GLN A 148 -8.06 20.06 6.44
CA GLN A 148 -7.44 20.71 7.60
C GLN A 148 -6.31 19.85 8.20
N THR A 149 -6.40 18.53 8.07
CA THR A 149 -5.42 17.60 8.61
C THR A 149 -4.22 17.39 7.67
N TRP A 150 -3.24 18.29 7.73
CA TRP A 150 -2.04 18.30 6.87
C TRP A 150 -1.26 16.97 6.84
N HIS A 151 -1.11 16.26 7.97
CA HIS A 151 -0.46 14.94 7.96
C HIS A 151 -1.17 13.94 7.04
N ALA A 152 -2.51 13.99 7.01
CA ALA A 152 -3.32 13.13 6.16
C ALA A 152 -3.28 13.61 4.70
N VAL A 153 -3.29 14.93 4.46
CA VAL A 153 -3.11 15.51 3.12
C VAL A 153 -1.78 15.07 2.51
N SER A 154 -0.67 15.19 3.26
CA SER A 154 0.65 14.77 2.81
C SER A 154 0.73 13.27 2.51
N CYS A 155 0.17 12.43 3.38
CA CYS A 155 0.10 10.99 3.12
C CYS A 155 -0.69 10.67 1.85
N TRP A 156 -1.84 11.34 1.63
CA TRP A 156 -2.66 11.15 0.44
C TRP A 156 -1.97 11.65 -0.83
N ALA A 157 -1.27 12.78 -0.77
CA ALA A 157 -0.47 13.29 -1.87
C ALA A 157 0.64 12.30 -2.27
N GLY A 158 1.33 11.69 -1.29
CA GLY A 158 2.29 10.62 -1.55
C GLY A 158 1.66 9.39 -2.20
N LEU A 159 0.46 8.98 -1.76
CA LEU A 159 -0.28 7.90 -2.41
C LEU A 159 -0.70 8.26 -3.84
N LEU A 160 -1.05 9.52 -4.12
CA LEU A 160 -1.42 10.00 -5.45
C LEU A 160 -0.21 9.94 -6.39
N LEU A 161 0.96 10.39 -5.94
CA LEU A 161 2.22 10.26 -6.69
C LEU A 161 2.54 8.79 -6.99
N GLY A 162 2.30 7.89 -6.03
CA GLY A 162 2.45 6.45 -6.25
C GLY A 162 1.52 5.91 -7.33
N TRP A 163 0.28 6.37 -7.36
CA TRP A 163 -0.67 5.99 -8.40
C TRP A 163 -0.24 6.46 -9.79
N VAL A 164 0.22 7.71 -9.90
CA VAL A 164 0.81 8.25 -11.15
C VAL A 164 2.06 7.47 -11.56
N ALA A 165 2.90 7.06 -10.61
CA ALA A 165 4.09 6.26 -10.87
C ALA A 165 3.73 4.87 -11.41
N MET A 166 2.69 4.22 -10.88
CA MET A 166 2.21 2.94 -11.41
C MET A 166 1.59 3.06 -12.80
N LEU A 167 0.89 4.16 -13.10
CA LEU A 167 0.44 4.45 -14.47
C LEU A 167 1.62 4.62 -15.43
N SER A 168 2.71 5.24 -14.96
CA SER A 168 3.95 5.35 -15.72
C SER A 168 4.58 3.98 -15.96
N PHE A 169 4.59 3.10 -14.95
CA PHE A 169 5.05 1.72 -15.12
C PHE A 169 4.18 0.94 -16.13
N ALA A 170 2.85 1.07 -16.06
CA ALA A 170 1.95 0.47 -17.03
C ALA A 170 2.24 0.98 -18.45
N ALA A 171 2.43 2.29 -18.64
CA ALA A 171 2.80 2.85 -19.93
C ALA A 171 4.14 2.29 -20.45
N TYR A 172 5.13 2.11 -19.57
CA TYR A 172 6.40 1.46 -19.89
C TYR A 172 6.20 0.02 -20.40
N LEU A 173 5.33 -0.78 -19.75
CA LEU A 173 5.00 -2.12 -20.22
C LEU A 173 4.35 -2.13 -21.61
N HIS A 174 3.76 -1.02 -22.04
CA HIS A 174 3.14 -0.85 -23.37
C HIS A 174 4.05 -0.10 -24.37
N GLY A 175 5.36 -0.08 -24.12
CA GLY A 175 6.36 0.46 -25.06
C GLY A 175 6.71 1.93 -24.86
N ALA A 176 6.26 2.57 -23.78
CA ALA A 176 6.80 3.87 -23.42
C ALA A 176 8.30 3.75 -23.08
N GLY A 177 9.08 4.76 -23.41
CA GLY A 177 10.55 4.72 -23.29
C GLY A 177 11.06 4.48 -21.87
N LEU A 178 12.33 4.05 -21.78
CA LEU A 178 13.02 3.71 -20.53
C LEU A 178 12.91 4.79 -19.44
N PHE A 179 12.88 6.07 -19.83
CA PHE A 179 12.70 7.19 -18.91
C PHE A 179 11.40 7.09 -18.09
N VAL A 180 10.31 6.64 -18.70
CA VAL A 180 9.01 6.49 -18.03
C VAL A 180 9.05 5.35 -17.01
N GLY A 181 9.73 4.25 -17.34
CA GLY A 181 9.99 3.15 -16.40
C GLY A 181 10.88 3.58 -15.22
N LEU A 182 11.94 4.36 -15.48
CA LEU A 182 12.80 4.92 -14.43
C LEU A 182 12.05 5.89 -13.53
N LEU A 183 11.15 6.70 -14.08
CA LEU A 183 10.29 7.58 -13.31
C LEU A 183 9.45 6.78 -12.32
N ALA A 184 8.86 5.66 -12.78
CA ALA A 184 8.11 4.77 -11.90
C ALA A 184 8.97 4.19 -10.78
N VAL A 185 10.21 3.77 -11.03
CA VAL A 185 11.08 3.25 -9.96
C VAL A 185 11.47 4.35 -8.95
N LYS A 186 11.78 5.56 -9.43
CA LYS A 186 12.23 6.66 -8.55
C LYS A 186 11.10 7.24 -7.71
N LEU A 187 9.91 7.40 -8.29
CA LEU A 187 8.76 7.95 -7.60
C LEU A 187 8.28 7.06 -6.45
N GLY A 188 8.50 5.75 -6.49
CA GLY A 188 8.07 4.89 -5.39
C GLY A 188 8.85 5.20 -4.11
N VAL A 189 10.17 5.33 -4.19
CA VAL A 189 10.97 5.71 -3.01
C VAL A 189 10.73 7.17 -2.61
N PHE A 190 10.93 8.11 -3.54
CA PHE A 190 10.97 9.54 -3.20
C PHE A 190 9.59 10.21 -3.18
N GLY A 191 8.66 9.75 -4.02
CA GLY A 191 7.30 10.28 -4.11
C GLY A 191 6.30 9.57 -3.20
N VAL A 192 6.54 8.32 -2.80
CA VAL A 192 5.62 7.54 -1.94
C VAL A 192 6.22 7.29 -0.57
N LEU A 193 7.29 6.49 -0.50
CA LEU A 193 7.79 5.98 0.78
C LEU A 193 8.29 7.10 1.69
N LEU A 194 9.15 7.97 1.16
CA LEU A 194 9.73 9.07 1.93
C LEU A 194 8.68 10.02 2.52
N PRO A 195 7.77 10.64 1.73
CA PRO A 195 6.81 11.60 2.27
C PRO A 195 5.78 10.95 3.21
N ILE A 196 5.30 9.74 2.90
CA ILE A 196 4.36 9.04 3.78
C ILE A 196 5.03 8.69 5.11
N TYR A 197 6.25 8.12 5.07
CA TYR A 197 6.98 7.77 6.28
C TYR A 197 7.27 9.01 7.13
N ALA A 198 7.79 10.08 6.53
CA ALA A 198 8.06 11.34 7.23
C ALA A 198 6.79 11.91 7.87
N SER A 199 5.67 11.91 7.16
CA SER A 199 4.39 12.44 7.65
C SER A 199 3.84 11.63 8.83
N VAL A 200 3.90 10.30 8.74
CA VAL A 200 3.46 9.41 9.81
C VAL A 200 4.38 9.52 11.01
N ALA A 201 5.70 9.50 10.82
CA ALA A 201 6.69 9.67 11.89
C ALA A 201 6.51 11.02 12.62
N HIS A 202 6.34 12.11 11.85
CA HIS A 202 6.11 13.44 12.39
C HIS A 202 4.86 13.51 13.29
N ARG A 203 3.82 12.71 13.01
CA ARG A 203 2.61 12.63 13.85
C ARG A 203 2.75 11.63 15.00
N MET A 204 3.23 10.43 14.71
CA MET A 204 3.10 9.26 15.60
C MET A 204 4.22 9.17 16.62
N PHE A 205 5.47 9.51 16.27
CA PHE A 205 6.56 9.41 17.23
C PHE A 205 6.37 10.33 18.43
N PRO A 206 6.02 11.62 18.27
CA PRO A 206 5.78 12.46 19.45
C PRO A 206 4.50 12.04 20.19
N PHE A 207 3.55 11.38 19.51
CA PHE A 207 2.30 10.91 20.14
C PHE A 207 2.60 9.73 21.07
N PHE A 208 3.40 8.76 20.61
CA PHE A 208 3.81 7.66 21.46
C PHE A 208 4.70 8.14 22.61
N ALA A 209 5.63 9.07 22.36
CA ALA A 209 6.45 9.66 23.40
C ALA A 209 5.62 10.36 24.49
N SER A 210 4.60 11.15 24.11
CA SER A 210 3.73 11.83 25.08
C SER A 210 2.87 10.89 25.93
N ARG A 211 2.72 9.62 25.53
CA ARG A 211 1.95 8.62 26.29
C ARG A 211 2.79 7.86 27.31
N VAL A 212 4.12 7.86 27.15
CA VAL A 212 5.03 7.05 27.96
C VAL A 212 5.95 7.91 28.82
N VAL A 213 6.39 9.08 28.32
CA VAL A 213 7.39 9.92 28.97
C VAL A 213 6.72 11.07 29.74
N PRO A 214 6.79 11.11 31.09
CA PRO A 214 6.24 12.20 31.88
C PRO A 214 6.86 13.55 31.51
N GLY A 215 6.04 14.59 31.38
CA GLY A 215 6.50 15.95 31.06
C GLY A 215 6.94 16.17 29.60
N TYR A 216 6.81 15.17 28.72
CA TYR A 216 7.20 15.31 27.31
C TYR A 216 6.30 16.31 26.57
N GLN A 217 6.92 17.32 25.96
CA GLN A 217 6.25 18.25 25.06
C GLN A 217 6.39 17.79 23.61
N SER A 218 5.27 17.64 22.91
CA SER A 218 5.29 17.22 21.51
C SER A 218 5.87 18.30 20.60
N TRP A 219 7.00 18.00 19.97
CA TRP A 219 7.60 18.85 18.93
C TRP A 219 7.12 18.39 17.54
N ARG A 220 6.31 19.23 16.87
CA ARG A 220 5.72 18.95 15.56
C ARG A 220 5.53 20.21 14.71
N PRO A 221 6.60 20.89 14.30
CA PRO A 221 6.45 22.12 13.55
C PRO A 221 5.85 21.84 12.16
N MET A 222 4.73 22.48 11.85
CA MET A 222 3.95 22.18 10.64
C MET A 222 4.66 22.54 9.32
N TRP A 223 5.67 23.40 9.36
CA TRP A 223 6.46 23.76 8.17
C TRP A 223 7.22 22.57 7.56
N LEU A 224 7.48 21.51 8.34
CA LEU A 224 8.09 20.28 7.81
C LEU A 224 7.14 19.49 6.88
N LEU A 225 5.84 19.81 6.89
CA LEU A 225 4.81 19.17 6.07
C LEU A 225 4.22 20.11 5.01
N ALA A 226 4.62 21.39 5.03
CA ALA A 226 4.12 22.43 4.14
C ALA A 226 4.84 22.43 2.79
#